data_AF-K9TLH3-F1
#
_entry.id   AF-K9TLH3-F1
#
_cell.length_a   1.000
_cell.length_b   1.000
_cell.length_c   1.000
_cell.angle_alpha   90.00
_cell.angle_beta   90.00
_cell.angle_gamma   90.00
#
_symmetry.space_group_name_H-M   'P 1'
#
loop_
_entity.id
_entity.type
_entity.pdbx_description
1 polymer ?
#
loop_
_entity_poly.entity_id
_entity_poly.type
_entity_poly.pdbx_seq_one_letter_code
_entity_poly.pdbx_strand_id
1 'polypeptide(L)'
;MHTIRFVASQSVSIAVPVQPVPIQHYLRQPQRLIRALVDPTRTEQLGKERFRLKMRPLEFMMLWIQPTVDLRVWAKPDGTVHLVSVGSEIRGIEYIDRRFCLDLVGKLSPVEEGGVTYLKGKADLVVEVDLPPPLWMAPKSLLETTGNGLLKSVLLTIKQRLMHQLLLDYRHWASDATESELAVGSQVLSPNTPPA
;
A
#
# COMPACT_ATOMS: atom_id res chain seq x y z
N MET A 1 12.60 -26.06 -17.39
CA MET A 1 12.16 -25.17 -16.30
C MET A 1 10.74 -24.73 -16.64
N HIS A 2 9.78 -24.91 -15.73
CA HIS A 2 8.35 -24.57 -15.95
C HIS A 2 8.04 -23.23 -15.28
N THR A 3 8.55 -22.15 -15.88
CA THR A 3 8.27 -20.79 -15.43
C THR A 3 6.93 -20.35 -15.99
N ILE A 4 6.12 -19.74 -15.13
CA ILE A 4 4.83 -19.18 -15.51
C ILE A 4 4.73 -17.74 -15.03
N ARG A 5 3.94 -16.95 -15.77
CA ARG A 5 3.73 -15.53 -15.50
C ARG A 5 2.25 -15.29 -15.20
N PHE A 6 2.00 -14.62 -14.09
CA PHE A 6 0.67 -14.15 -13.68
C PHE A 6 0.64 -12.63 -13.69
N VAL A 7 -0.51 -12.07 -14.04
CA VAL A 7 -0.72 -10.63 -14.14
C VAL A 7 -2.07 -10.23 -13.57
N ALA A 8 -2.11 -9.09 -12.88
CA ALA A 8 -3.33 -8.43 -12.48
C ALA A 8 -3.15 -6.91 -12.47
N SER A 9 -4.25 -6.20 -12.67
CA SER A 9 -4.29 -4.73 -12.57
C SER A 9 -5.56 -4.33 -11.86
N GLN A 10 -5.47 -3.30 -11.01
CA GLN A 10 -6.62 -2.76 -10.31
C GLN A 10 -6.55 -1.24 -10.25
N SER A 11 -7.65 -0.61 -10.67
CA SER A 11 -7.85 0.84 -10.51
C SER A 11 -8.81 1.14 -9.36
N VAL A 12 -8.64 2.32 -8.79
CA VAL A 12 -9.44 2.86 -7.70
C VAL A 12 -9.74 4.34 -7.94
N SER A 13 -10.95 4.76 -7.59
CA SER A 13 -11.38 6.15 -7.59
C SER A 13 -12.27 6.33 -6.37
N ILE A 14 -11.89 7.21 -5.45
CA ILE A 14 -12.55 7.39 -4.15
C ILE A 14 -12.84 8.87 -3.97
N ALA A 15 -14.07 9.24 -3.70
CA ALA A 15 -14.39 10.60 -3.28
C ALA A 15 -13.78 10.85 -1.90
N VAL A 16 -12.99 11.92 -1.78
CA VAL A 16 -12.33 12.29 -0.53
C VAL A 16 -13.25 13.22 0.26
N PRO A 17 -13.56 12.91 1.53
CA PRO A 17 -14.35 13.81 2.36
C PRO A 17 -13.58 15.11 2.59
N VAL A 18 -14.29 16.24 2.57
CA VAL A 18 -13.73 17.53 2.93
C VAL A 18 -13.27 17.49 4.39
N GLN A 19 -12.06 17.97 4.64
CA GLN A 19 -11.43 18.07 5.97
C GLN A 19 -10.70 19.42 6.08
N PRO A 20 -10.40 19.91 7.30
CA PRO A 20 -9.70 21.17 7.50
C PRO A 20 -8.33 21.22 6.81
N VAL A 21 -7.62 20.09 6.80
CA VAL A 21 -6.32 19.95 6.13
C VAL A 21 -6.48 19.12 4.86
N PRO A 22 -6.07 19.61 3.68
CA PRO A 22 -6.24 18.88 2.41
C PRO A 22 -5.45 17.56 2.36
N ILE A 23 -6.02 16.55 1.68
CA ILE A 23 -5.44 15.20 1.59
C ILE A 23 -4.04 15.16 0.97
N GLN A 24 -3.67 16.16 0.15
CA GLN A 24 -2.33 16.30 -0.41
C GLN A 24 -1.26 16.32 0.70
N HIS A 25 -1.54 17.00 1.83
CA HIS A 25 -0.60 17.08 2.95
C HIS A 25 -0.45 15.74 3.67
N TYR A 26 -1.54 14.99 3.80
CA TYR A 26 -1.54 13.62 4.31
C TYR A 26 -0.68 12.70 3.42
N LEU A 27 -0.90 12.75 2.11
CA LEU A 27 -0.20 11.90 1.13
C LEU A 27 1.30 12.18 1.01
N ARG A 28 1.75 13.38 1.37
CA ARG A 28 3.19 13.74 1.48
C ARG A 28 3.93 12.98 2.59
N GLN A 29 3.23 12.17 3.40
CA GLN A 29 3.82 11.31 4.42
C GLN A 29 3.62 9.82 4.06
N PRO A 30 4.43 9.24 3.14
CA PRO A 30 4.27 7.86 2.64
C PRO A 30 4.20 6.78 3.73
N GLN A 31 4.89 7.01 4.85
CA GLN A 31 4.87 6.10 6.00
C GLN A 31 3.48 5.95 6.60
N ARG A 32 2.66 7.02 6.62
CA ARG A 32 1.28 6.96 7.12
C ARG A 32 0.41 6.12 6.20
N LEU A 33 0.55 6.31 4.88
CA LEU A 33 -0.18 5.51 3.90
C LEU A 33 0.09 4.00 4.10
N ILE A 34 1.35 3.62 4.33
CA ILE A 34 1.67 2.20 4.58
C ILE A 34 1.08 1.71 5.90
N ARG A 35 1.17 2.50 6.97
CA ARG A 35 0.58 2.14 8.29
C ARG A 35 -0.95 2.05 8.26
N ALA A 36 -1.62 2.90 7.48
CA ALA A 36 -3.08 2.86 7.31
C ALA A 36 -3.53 1.61 6.52
N LEU A 37 -2.71 1.13 5.59
CA LEU A 37 -3.08 0.01 4.72
C LEU A 37 -2.60 -1.34 5.23
N VAL A 38 -1.52 -1.39 5.99
CA VAL A 38 -0.88 -2.64 6.38
C VAL A 38 -0.82 -2.73 7.89
N ASP A 39 -1.09 -3.93 8.38
CA ASP A 39 -0.97 -4.27 9.80
C ASP A 39 0.47 -3.98 10.27
N PRO A 40 0.66 -3.18 11.33
CA PRO A 40 1.99 -2.85 11.86
C PRO A 40 2.82 -4.09 12.19
N THR A 41 2.19 -5.18 12.65
CA THR A 41 2.89 -6.44 12.97
C THR A 41 3.49 -7.14 11.74
N ARG A 42 3.04 -6.74 10.54
CA ARG A 42 3.48 -7.27 9.25
C ARG A 42 4.28 -6.27 8.42
N THR A 43 4.67 -5.14 9.02
CA THR A 43 5.40 -4.09 8.34
C THR A 43 6.66 -3.73 9.11
N GLU A 44 7.78 -3.74 8.41
CA GLU A 44 9.06 -3.27 8.93
C GLU A 44 9.54 -2.11 8.07
N GLN A 45 10.02 -1.03 8.70
CA GLN A 45 10.56 0.11 7.98
C GLN A 45 12.08 -0.07 7.78
N LEU A 46 12.49 -0.29 6.54
CA LEU A 46 13.91 -0.48 6.17
C LEU A 46 14.63 0.84 5.90
N GLY A 47 13.90 1.93 5.67
CA GLY A 47 14.46 3.26 5.42
C GLY A 47 13.38 4.32 5.25
N LYS A 48 13.77 5.53 4.79
CA LYS A 48 12.85 6.66 4.64
C LYS A 48 11.66 6.36 3.73
N GLU A 49 11.93 5.69 2.61
CA GLU A 49 10.97 5.32 1.56
C GLU A 49 10.86 3.81 1.37
N ARG A 50 11.53 2.99 2.20
CA ARG A 50 11.60 1.54 2.00
C ARG A 50 10.94 0.79 3.14
N PHE A 51 10.12 -0.19 2.80
CA PHE A 51 9.32 -0.97 3.73
C PHE A 51 9.36 -2.44 3.35
N ARG A 52 9.46 -3.33 4.33
CA ARG A 52 9.29 -4.76 4.16
C ARG A 52 7.92 -5.16 4.67
N LEU A 53 7.15 -5.82 3.81
CA LEU A 53 5.77 -6.22 4.08
C LEU A 53 5.67 -7.73 4.05
N LYS A 54 5.28 -8.33 5.16
CA LYS A 54 4.89 -9.74 5.21
C LYS A 54 3.43 -9.87 4.80
N MET A 55 3.16 -10.55 3.70
CA MET A 55 1.78 -10.74 3.24
C MET A 55 1.02 -11.71 4.16
N ARG A 56 -0.30 -11.71 4.08
CA ARG A 56 -1.09 -12.78 4.69
C ARG A 56 -0.78 -14.09 3.95
N PRO A 57 -0.86 -15.25 4.63
CA PRO A 57 -0.82 -16.53 3.93
C PRO A 57 -1.89 -16.56 2.83
N LEU A 58 -1.50 -17.07 1.67
CA LEU A 58 -2.31 -17.20 0.48
C LEU A 58 -2.37 -18.67 0.09
N GLU A 59 -3.55 -19.12 -0.35
CA GLU A 59 -3.73 -20.43 -0.94
C GLU A 59 -3.65 -20.30 -2.46
N PHE A 60 -2.73 -21.05 -3.06
CA PHE A 60 -2.60 -21.18 -4.50
C PHE A 60 -2.69 -22.65 -4.88
N MET A 61 -3.85 -23.05 -5.39
CA MET A 61 -4.18 -24.47 -5.63
C MET A 61 -3.99 -25.28 -4.34
N MET A 62 -3.09 -26.27 -4.33
CA MET A 62 -2.79 -27.09 -3.16
C MET A 62 -1.66 -26.54 -2.28
N LEU A 63 -1.15 -25.33 -2.59
CA LEU A 63 0.01 -24.73 -1.93
C LEU A 63 -0.42 -23.59 -1.00
N TRP A 64 0.22 -23.54 0.17
CA TRP A 64 0.11 -22.43 1.10
C TRP A 64 1.39 -21.62 1.05
N ILE A 65 1.30 -20.36 0.61
CA ILE A 65 2.45 -19.48 0.42
C ILE A 65 2.30 -18.22 1.26
N GLN A 66 3.41 -17.68 1.75
CA GLN A 66 3.41 -16.39 2.44
C GLN A 66 4.55 -15.52 1.90
N PRO A 67 4.28 -14.68 0.89
CA PRO A 67 5.29 -13.79 0.33
C PRO A 67 5.68 -12.68 1.31
N THR A 68 6.95 -12.28 1.25
CA THR A 68 7.45 -11.03 1.83
C THR A 68 7.91 -10.15 0.68
N VAL A 69 7.52 -8.87 0.69
CA VAL A 69 7.83 -7.92 -0.38
C VAL A 69 8.46 -6.67 0.20
N ASP A 70 9.57 -6.25 -0.39
CA ASP A 70 10.18 -4.96 -0.13
C ASP A 70 9.62 -3.95 -1.12
N LEU A 71 9.05 -2.87 -0.59
CA LEU A 71 8.43 -1.80 -1.35
C LEU A 71 9.22 -0.52 -1.17
N ARG A 72 9.36 0.24 -2.26
CA ARG A 72 9.71 1.65 -2.21
C ARG A 72 8.47 2.49 -2.42
N VAL A 73 8.22 3.44 -1.52
CA VAL A 73 7.04 4.31 -1.53
C VAL A 73 7.47 5.76 -1.30
N TRP A 74 7.12 6.65 -2.23
CA TRP A 74 7.49 8.05 -2.17
C TRP A 74 6.36 8.93 -2.68
N ALA A 75 6.34 10.17 -2.20
CA ALA A 75 5.35 11.17 -2.61
C ALA A 75 6.05 12.29 -3.39
N LYS A 76 5.38 12.76 -4.44
CA LYS A 76 5.75 13.96 -5.17
C LYS A 76 5.13 15.20 -4.49
N PRO A 77 5.64 16.41 -4.78
CA PRO A 77 5.12 17.65 -4.20
C PRO A 77 3.63 17.90 -4.48
N ASP A 78 3.10 17.40 -5.59
CA ASP A 78 1.68 17.47 -5.98
C ASP A 78 0.76 16.56 -5.14
N GLY A 79 1.32 15.77 -4.21
CA GLY A 79 0.58 14.79 -3.42
C GLY A 79 0.40 13.44 -4.11
N THR A 80 0.97 13.24 -5.31
CA THR A 80 0.99 11.94 -5.97
C THR A 80 1.93 10.98 -5.24
N VAL A 81 1.40 9.86 -4.79
CA VAL A 81 2.18 8.75 -4.22
C VAL A 81 2.50 7.72 -5.29
N HIS A 82 3.75 7.31 -5.33
CA HIS A 82 4.24 6.20 -6.14
C HIS A 82 4.68 5.06 -5.25
N LEU A 83 4.48 3.84 -5.75
CA LEU A 83 4.86 2.60 -5.07
C LEU A 83 5.45 1.64 -6.09
N VAL A 84 6.60 1.06 -5.79
CA VAL A 84 7.18 -0.04 -6.57
C VAL A 84 7.71 -1.14 -5.67
N SER A 85 7.67 -2.40 -6.08
CA SER A 85 8.48 -3.44 -5.42
C SER A 85 9.94 -3.28 -5.82
N VAL A 86 10.82 -3.56 -4.86
CA VAL A 86 12.28 -3.52 -5.02
C VAL A 86 12.93 -4.83 -4.57
N GLY A 87 12.15 -5.76 -4.03
CA GLY A 87 12.57 -7.09 -3.63
C GLY A 87 11.37 -7.95 -3.24
N SER A 88 11.50 -9.26 -3.38
CA SER A 88 10.44 -10.21 -3.01
C SER A 88 11.03 -11.58 -2.71
N GLU A 89 10.42 -12.30 -1.77
CA GLU A 89 10.83 -13.65 -1.39
C GLU A 89 9.61 -14.47 -0.91
N ILE A 90 9.71 -15.80 -0.98
CA ILE A 90 8.75 -16.73 -0.38
C ILE A 90 9.52 -17.67 0.53
N ARG A 91 9.48 -17.40 1.83
CA ARG A 91 10.15 -18.24 2.83
C ARG A 91 9.33 -19.50 3.12
N GLY A 92 10.02 -20.60 3.38
CA GLY A 92 9.41 -21.86 3.83
C GLY A 92 9.09 -22.87 2.72
N ILE A 93 9.36 -22.54 1.46
CA ILE A 93 9.33 -23.49 0.34
C ILE A 93 10.65 -23.37 -0.43
N GLU A 94 11.63 -24.22 -0.09
CA GLU A 94 12.99 -24.18 -0.65
C GLU A 94 13.02 -24.17 -2.18
N TYR A 95 12.03 -24.80 -2.81
CA TYR A 95 11.92 -24.86 -4.27
C TYR A 95 11.61 -23.50 -4.92
N ILE A 96 10.79 -22.66 -4.26
CA ILE A 96 10.22 -21.43 -4.83
C ILE A 96 11.07 -20.19 -4.50
N ASP A 97 11.76 -20.20 -3.36
CA ASP A 97 12.40 -19.01 -2.78
C ASP A 97 13.37 -18.29 -3.74
N ARG A 98 14.14 -19.05 -4.55
CA ARG A 98 15.10 -18.48 -5.52
C ARG A 98 14.53 -18.21 -6.92
N ARG A 99 13.26 -18.54 -7.12
CA ARG A 99 12.62 -18.55 -8.45
C ARG A 99 11.24 -17.92 -8.40
N PHE A 100 11.09 -16.93 -7.53
CA PHE A 100 9.90 -16.10 -7.38
C PHE A 100 10.28 -14.65 -7.57
N CYS A 101 9.64 -13.99 -8.52
CA CYS A 101 9.76 -12.56 -8.76
C CYS A 101 8.37 -11.94 -8.67
N LEU A 102 8.25 -10.85 -7.91
CA LEU A 102 7.05 -10.04 -7.82
C LEU A 102 7.37 -8.60 -8.17
N ASP A 103 6.79 -8.14 -9.27
CA ASP A 103 6.83 -6.75 -9.72
C ASP A 103 5.48 -6.09 -9.45
N LEU A 104 5.46 -5.14 -8.53
CA LEU A 104 4.30 -4.32 -8.21
C LEU A 104 4.63 -2.89 -8.54
N VAL A 105 3.86 -2.25 -9.42
CA VAL A 105 3.98 -0.83 -9.73
C VAL A 105 2.65 -0.16 -9.51
N GLY A 106 2.63 0.93 -8.74
CA GLY A 106 1.41 1.64 -8.38
C GLY A 106 1.57 3.14 -8.30
N LYS A 107 0.46 3.84 -8.53
CA LYS A 107 0.33 5.29 -8.39
C LYS A 107 -1.02 5.63 -7.75
N LEU A 108 -1.02 6.63 -6.88
CA LEU A 108 -2.21 7.18 -6.24
C LEU A 108 -2.11 8.71 -6.22
N SER A 109 -3.04 9.41 -6.85
CA SER A 109 -3.03 10.86 -7.01
C SER A 109 -4.35 11.48 -6.57
N PRO A 110 -4.31 12.62 -5.85
CA PRO A 110 -5.49 13.47 -5.68
C PRO A 110 -5.79 14.19 -7.00
N VAL A 111 -7.06 14.20 -7.41
CA VAL A 111 -7.55 14.82 -8.64
C VAL A 111 -8.84 15.56 -8.31
N GLU A 112 -8.96 16.83 -8.67
CA GLU A 112 -10.16 17.62 -8.45
C GLU A 112 -11.06 17.56 -9.69
N GLU A 113 -12.31 17.12 -9.51
CA GLU A 113 -13.30 17.01 -10.59
C GLU A 113 -14.64 17.55 -10.09
N GLY A 114 -15.15 18.60 -10.73
CA GLY A 114 -16.45 19.19 -10.37
C GLY A 114 -16.51 19.73 -8.93
N GLY A 115 -15.40 20.26 -8.39
CA GLY A 115 -15.32 20.77 -7.02
C GLY A 115 -15.23 19.67 -5.94
N VAL A 116 -15.13 18.40 -6.33
CA VAL A 116 -14.89 17.27 -5.43
C VAL A 116 -13.49 16.74 -5.65
N THR A 117 -12.74 16.54 -4.55
CA THR A 117 -11.44 15.88 -4.62
C THR A 117 -11.64 14.36 -4.66
N TYR A 118 -11.07 13.71 -5.68
CA TYR A 118 -11.02 12.26 -5.82
C TYR A 118 -9.59 11.75 -5.63
N LEU A 119 -9.45 10.63 -4.94
CA LEU A 119 -8.22 9.87 -4.89
C LEU A 119 -8.25 8.78 -5.96
N LYS A 120 -7.50 9.01 -7.05
CA LYS A 120 -7.44 8.11 -8.20
C LYS A 120 -6.14 7.34 -8.21
N GLY A 121 -6.19 6.04 -8.44
CA GLY A 121 -5.00 5.23 -8.48
C GLY A 121 -5.13 3.99 -9.35
N LYS A 122 -3.97 3.43 -9.68
CA LYS A 122 -3.83 2.17 -10.39
C LYS A 122 -2.62 1.43 -9.83
N ALA A 123 -2.75 0.10 -9.71
CA ALA A 123 -1.65 -0.80 -9.42
C ALA A 123 -1.64 -1.94 -10.44
N ASP A 124 -0.47 -2.24 -10.96
CA ASP A 124 -0.17 -3.37 -11.84
C ASP A 124 0.73 -4.34 -11.05
N LEU A 125 0.37 -5.62 -11.05
CA LEU A 125 1.09 -6.67 -10.33
C LEU A 125 1.41 -7.81 -11.31
N VAL A 126 2.69 -8.15 -11.39
CA VAL A 126 3.22 -9.26 -12.18
C VAL A 126 3.95 -10.20 -11.24
N VAL A 127 3.69 -11.50 -11.38
CA VAL A 127 4.44 -12.54 -10.68
C VAL A 127 5.01 -13.51 -11.71
N GLU A 128 6.29 -13.79 -11.61
CA GLU A 128 6.95 -14.86 -12.35
C GLU A 128 7.46 -15.90 -11.36
N VAL A 129 7.12 -17.16 -11.59
CA VAL A 129 7.47 -18.22 -10.66
C VAL A 129 7.73 -19.55 -11.37
N ASP A 130 8.68 -20.32 -10.86
CA ASP A 130 8.84 -21.72 -11.24
C ASP A 130 7.86 -22.59 -10.45
N LEU A 131 7.02 -23.31 -11.20
CA LEU A 131 6.06 -24.22 -10.59
C LEU A 131 6.76 -25.43 -9.94
N PRO A 132 6.31 -25.86 -8.75
CA PRO A 132 6.82 -27.08 -8.14
C PRO A 132 6.31 -28.33 -8.86
N PRO A 133 6.98 -29.50 -8.68
CA PRO A 133 6.66 -30.74 -9.39
C PRO A 133 5.17 -31.14 -9.41
N PRO A 134 4.40 -31.00 -8.31
CA PRO A 134 2.98 -31.36 -8.32
C PRO A 134 2.13 -30.58 -9.33
N LEU A 135 2.59 -29.41 -9.78
CA LEU A 135 1.85 -28.54 -10.71
C LEU A 135 2.33 -28.65 -12.16
N TRP A 136 3.37 -29.44 -12.46
CA TRP A 136 3.91 -29.55 -13.84
C TRP A 136 2.92 -30.17 -14.83
N MET A 137 2.01 -31.03 -14.36
CA MET A 137 0.99 -31.66 -15.20
C MET A 137 -0.32 -30.87 -15.26
N ALA A 138 -0.45 -29.78 -14.49
CA ALA A 138 -1.65 -28.95 -14.52
C ALA A 138 -1.74 -28.19 -15.86
N PRO A 139 -2.94 -28.07 -16.47
CA PRO A 139 -3.11 -27.28 -17.67
C PRO A 139 -2.67 -25.82 -17.45
N LYS A 140 -1.89 -25.27 -18.38
CA LYS A 140 -1.38 -23.90 -18.29
C LYS A 140 -2.51 -22.88 -18.11
N SER A 141 -3.63 -23.04 -18.81
CA SER A 141 -4.79 -22.16 -18.71
C SER A 141 -5.41 -22.14 -17.31
N LEU A 142 -5.45 -23.29 -16.62
CA LEU A 142 -5.92 -23.39 -15.25
C LEU A 142 -4.96 -22.65 -14.31
N LEU A 143 -3.66 -22.88 -14.45
CA LEU A 143 -2.63 -22.21 -13.66
C LEU A 143 -2.69 -20.68 -13.83
N GLU A 144 -2.77 -20.18 -15.06
CA GLU A 144 -2.88 -18.75 -15.36
C GLU A 144 -4.16 -18.15 -14.78
N THR A 145 -5.30 -18.82 -14.96
CA THR A 145 -6.58 -18.34 -14.44
C THR A 145 -6.56 -18.24 -12.92
N THR A 146 -6.11 -19.30 -12.24
CA THR A 146 -6.00 -19.32 -10.77
C THR A 146 -4.99 -18.29 -10.27
N GLY A 147 -3.83 -18.18 -10.93
CA GLY A 147 -2.77 -17.24 -10.54
C GLY A 147 -3.20 -15.79 -10.71
N ASN A 148 -3.75 -15.44 -11.88
CA ASN A 148 -4.30 -14.11 -12.15
C ASN A 148 -5.44 -13.76 -11.18
N GLY A 149 -6.30 -14.74 -10.88
CA GLY A 149 -7.38 -14.60 -9.89
C GLY A 149 -6.85 -14.30 -8.49
N LEU A 150 -5.82 -15.01 -8.05
CA LEU A 150 -5.15 -14.75 -6.78
C LEU A 150 -4.53 -13.35 -6.73
N LEU A 151 -3.81 -12.95 -7.79
CA LEU A 151 -3.21 -11.61 -7.84
C LEU A 151 -4.27 -10.51 -7.80
N LYS A 152 -5.39 -10.72 -8.50
CA LYS A 152 -6.54 -9.81 -8.48
C LYS A 152 -7.16 -9.71 -7.09
N SER A 153 -7.27 -10.79 -6.33
CA SER A 153 -7.83 -10.76 -4.97
C SER A 153 -6.94 -10.00 -3.99
N VAL A 154 -5.62 -10.10 -4.15
CA VAL A 154 -4.64 -9.29 -3.39
C VAL A 154 -4.84 -7.80 -3.68
N LEU A 155 -4.88 -7.42 -4.96
CA LEU A 155 -5.09 -6.02 -5.35
C LEU A 155 -6.47 -5.49 -4.92
N LEU A 156 -7.51 -6.33 -4.97
CA LEU A 156 -8.84 -5.97 -4.47
C LEU A 156 -8.84 -5.71 -2.97
N THR A 157 -8.12 -6.53 -2.20
CA THR A 157 -7.95 -6.33 -0.76
C THR A 157 -7.28 -4.99 -0.47
N ILE A 158 -6.21 -4.65 -1.20
CA ILE A 158 -5.53 -3.34 -1.08
C ILE A 158 -6.49 -2.20 -1.43
N LYS A 159 -7.26 -2.33 -2.51
CA LYS A 159 -8.30 -1.36 -2.89
C LYS A 159 -9.32 -1.15 -1.77
N GLN A 160 -9.83 -2.22 -1.17
CA GLN A 160 -10.79 -2.12 -0.07
C GLN A 160 -10.21 -1.39 1.13
N ARG A 161 -8.93 -1.63 1.45
CA ARG A 161 -8.25 -0.91 2.54
C ARG A 161 -8.03 0.57 2.22
N LEU A 162 -7.71 0.92 0.98
CA LEU A 162 -7.67 2.31 0.53
C LEU A 162 -9.02 3.00 0.70
N MET A 163 -10.11 2.31 0.36
CA MET A 163 -11.46 2.87 0.46
C MET A 163 -11.91 3.14 1.89
N HIS A 164 -11.49 2.30 2.84
CA HIS A 164 -11.98 2.39 4.23
C HIS A 164 -10.91 2.93 5.17
N GLN A 165 -9.77 2.24 5.29
CA GLN A 165 -8.76 2.52 6.31
C GLN A 165 -8.01 3.82 6.04
N LEU A 166 -7.64 4.10 4.77
CA LEU A 166 -6.95 5.35 4.45
C LEU A 166 -7.85 6.57 4.71
N LEU A 167 -9.13 6.51 4.33
CA LEU A 167 -10.05 7.62 4.58
C LEU A 167 -10.30 7.83 6.07
N LEU A 168 -10.42 6.76 6.85
CA LEU A 168 -10.57 6.85 8.31
C LEU A 168 -9.32 7.48 8.95
N ASP A 169 -8.14 7.00 8.60
CA ASP A 169 -6.86 7.53 9.10
C ASP A 169 -6.66 9.00 8.70
N TYR A 170 -7.01 9.37 7.47
CA TYR A 170 -6.98 10.76 7.01
C TYR A 170 -7.86 11.68 7.85
N ARG A 171 -9.08 11.26 8.19
CA ARG A 171 -10.00 12.08 9.00
C ARG A 171 -9.45 12.32 10.40
N HIS A 172 -8.92 11.28 11.06
CA HIS A 172 -8.28 11.43 12.38
C HIS A 172 -7.04 12.31 12.30
N TRP A 173 -6.20 12.11 11.28
CA TRP A 173 -4.99 12.93 11.11
C TRP A 173 -5.32 14.41 10.90
N ALA A 174 -6.37 14.71 10.13
CA ALA A 174 -6.77 16.09 9.84
C ALA A 174 -7.38 16.79 11.07
N SER A 175 -8.09 16.05 11.94
CA SER A 175 -8.59 16.61 13.21
C SER A 175 -7.46 16.92 14.19
N ASP A 176 -6.51 16.00 14.36
CA ASP A 176 -5.41 16.14 15.33
C ASP A 176 -4.46 17.30 14.98
N ALA A 177 -4.25 17.54 13.68
CA ALA A 177 -3.47 18.67 13.19
C ALA A 177 -4.11 20.01 13.58
N THR A 178 -5.43 20.08 13.60
CA THR A 178 -6.18 21.30 13.95
C THR A 178 -6.13 21.59 15.45
N GLU A 179 -6.21 20.56 16.29
CA GLU A 179 -6.10 20.70 17.76
C GLU A 179 -4.71 21.12 18.22
N SER A 180 -3.66 20.61 17.55
CA SER A 180 -2.27 20.98 17.87
C SER A 180 -1.96 22.45 17.56
N GLU A 181 -2.56 23.03 16.52
CA GLU A 181 -2.38 24.46 16.19
C GLU A 181 -3.13 25.39 17.18
N LEU A 182 -4.30 24.97 17.69
CA LEU A 182 -5.07 25.73 18.68
C LEU A 182 -4.41 25.73 20.07
N ALA A 183 -3.70 24.66 20.45
CA ALA A 183 -3.00 24.57 21.73
C ALA A 183 -1.78 25.50 21.83
N VAL A 184 -1.07 25.76 20.72
CA VAL A 184 0.11 26.64 20.69
C VAL A 184 -0.28 28.13 20.77
N GLY A 185 -1.48 28.50 20.29
CA GLY A 185 -1.97 29.89 20.33
C GLY A 185 -2.37 30.39 21.73
N SER A 186 -2.56 29.51 22.71
CA SER A 186 -3.06 29.88 24.06
C SER A 186 -1.96 30.14 25.10
N GLN A 187 -0.68 29.99 24.77
CA GLN A 187 0.44 30.16 25.72
C GLN A 187 1.17 31.52 25.66
N VAL A 188 0.77 32.46 24.80
CA VAL A 188 1.48 33.74 24.58
C VAL A 188 0.68 34.96 25.06
N LEU A 189 0.05 34.93 26.24
CA LEU A 189 -0.54 36.13 26.86
C LEU A 189 -0.36 36.07 28.39
N SER A 190 0.80 36.49 28.88
CA SER A 190 0.99 36.92 30.27
C SER A 190 2.01 38.06 30.29
N PRO A 191 1.60 39.31 30.60
CA PRO A 191 2.53 40.40 30.74
C PRO A 191 3.20 40.34 32.12
N ASN A 192 4.52 40.17 32.13
CA ASN A 192 5.35 40.35 33.31
C ASN A 192 5.31 41.82 33.78
N THR A 193 4.90 42.05 35.02
CA THR A 193 5.10 43.34 35.71
C THR A 193 6.41 43.25 36.52
N PRO A 194 7.33 44.25 36.45
CA PRO A 194 8.56 44.24 37.22
C PRO A 194 8.34 44.66 38.69
N PRO A 195 9.22 44.28 39.62
CA PRO A 195 9.08 44.58 41.04
C PRO A 195 9.56 46.00 41.38
N ALA A 196 9.05 46.50 42.50
CA ALA A 196 9.30 47.81 43.11
C ALA A 196 10.75 48.01 43.61
#